data_AF-A0A1Q7RF59-F1
#
_entry.id   AF-A0A1Q7RF59-F1
#
_cell.length_a   1.000
_cell.length_b   1.000
_cell.length_c   1.000
_cell.angle_alpha   90.00
_cell.angle_beta   90.00
_cell.angle_gamma   90.00
#
_symmetry.space_group_name_H-M   'P 1'
#
loop_
_entity.id
_entity.type
_entity.pdbx_description
1 polymer ?
#
loop_
_entity_poly.entity_id
_entity_poly.type
_entity_poly.pdbx_seq_one_letter_code
_entity_poly.pdbx_strand_id
1 'polypeptide(L)'
;MMTSKFKRQSLLVGSRIRSLRKDRSLTQADLAHRIGIQQSDLCRMENGEYKVSLETLFKILSIFEMNIADFFNEDAAAVSRDREYEFLRQYQKLSPRAQEEVQSFIQFKLQSDEKVREEKIKKDN
;
A
#
# COMPACT_ATOMS: atom_id res chain seq x y z
N MET A 1 4.45 10.99 24.70
CA MET A 1 4.35 9.59 24.20
C MET A 1 3.58 9.59 22.88
N MET A 2 4.02 8.86 21.85
CA MET A 2 3.25 8.73 20.60
C MET A 2 2.06 7.80 20.79
N THR A 3 0.92 8.10 20.17
CA THR A 3 -0.27 7.24 20.22
C THR A 3 -0.06 5.97 19.37
N SER A 4 -0.77 4.89 19.72
CA SER A 4 -0.72 3.58 19.05
C SER A 4 -0.84 3.67 17.51
N LYS A 5 -1.73 4.54 17.02
CA LYS A 5 -1.94 4.78 15.58
C LYS A 5 -0.69 5.33 14.89
N PHE A 6 -0.02 6.32 15.49
CA PHE A 6 1.19 6.95 14.90
C PHE A 6 2.40 6.02 14.92
N LYS A 7 2.49 5.13 15.91
CA LYS A 7 3.54 4.11 15.98
C LYS A 7 3.43 3.13 14.81
N ARG A 8 2.21 2.69 14.47
CA ARG A 8 1.95 1.79 13.34
C ARG A 8 2.34 2.42 11.99
N GLN A 9 2.02 3.70 11.79
CA GLN A 9 2.39 4.44 10.57
C GLN A 9 3.91 4.61 10.44
N SER A 10 4.59 4.95 11.52
CA SER A 10 6.05 5.10 11.53
C SER A 10 6.74 3.77 11.25
N LEU A 11 6.21 2.67 11.78
CA LEU A 11 6.72 1.33 11.51
C LEU A 11 6.56 0.94 10.04
N LEU A 12 5.43 1.25 9.40
CA LEU A 12 5.19 0.96 7.98
C LEU A 12 6.18 1.68 7.06
N VAL A 13 6.42 2.98 7.31
CA VAL A 13 7.40 3.77 6.54
C VAL A 13 8.82 3.26 6.82
N GLY A 14 9.16 3.03 8.08
CA GLY A 14 10.47 2.55 8.51
C GLY A 14 10.83 1.18 7.92
N SER A 15 9.89 0.24 7.91
CA SER A 15 10.10 -1.09 7.32
C SER A 15 10.31 -1.01 5.82
N ARG A 16 9.59 -0.12 5.12
CA ARG A 16 9.76 0.08 3.67
C ARG A 16 11.14 0.65 3.35
N ILE A 17 11.59 1.67 4.09
CA ILE A 17 12.96 2.24 3.95
C ILE A 17 14.01 1.14 4.15
N ARG A 18 13.83 0.30 5.18
CA ARG A 18 14.73 -0.82 5.47
C ARG A 18 14.79 -1.81 4.31
N SER A 19 13.65 -2.18 3.73
CA SER A 19 13.61 -3.11 2.59
C SER A 19 14.35 -2.53 1.39
N LEU A 20 14.03 -1.30 0.97
CA LEU A 20 14.71 -0.63 -0.15
C LEU A 20 16.23 -0.54 0.06
N ARG A 21 16.65 -0.21 1.29
CA ARG A 21 18.06 -0.17 1.66
C ARG A 21 18.74 -1.53 1.47
N LYS A 22 18.10 -2.61 1.95
CA LYS A 22 18.61 -3.97 1.81
C LYS A 22 18.63 -4.45 0.36
N ASP A 23 17.62 -4.12 -0.43
CA ASP A 23 17.54 -4.48 -1.85
C ASP A 23 18.68 -3.86 -2.66
N ARG A 24 19.14 -2.67 -2.25
CA ARG A 24 20.34 -2.00 -2.81
C ARG A 24 21.64 -2.34 -2.08
N SER A 25 21.64 -3.31 -1.17
CA SER A 25 22.82 -3.75 -0.39
C SER A 25 23.52 -2.62 0.37
N LEU A 26 22.78 -1.58 0.80
CA LEU A 26 23.34 -0.46 1.54
C LEU A 26 23.34 -0.76 3.05
N THR A 27 24.40 -0.38 3.77
CA THR A 27 24.38 -0.38 5.23
C THR A 27 23.57 0.82 5.75
N GLN A 28 23.18 0.80 7.03
CA GLN A 28 22.55 1.98 7.64
C GLN A 28 23.50 3.18 7.63
N ALA A 29 24.81 2.96 7.80
CA ALA A 29 25.80 4.03 7.73
C ALA A 29 25.84 4.65 6.33
N ASP A 30 25.79 3.83 5.27
CA ASP A 30 25.83 4.32 3.89
C ASP A 30 24.62 5.18 3.55
N LEU A 31 23.41 4.70 3.85
CA LEU A 31 22.19 5.46 3.55
C LEU A 31 22.11 6.73 4.39
N ALA A 32 22.45 6.65 5.68
CA ALA A 32 22.45 7.82 6.57
C ALA A 32 23.43 8.89 6.10
N HIS A 33 24.63 8.48 5.68
CA HIS A 33 25.63 9.38 5.10
C HIS A 33 25.12 10.07 3.83
N ARG A 34 24.50 9.31 2.90
CA ARG A 34 23.96 9.83 1.64
C ARG A 34 22.83 10.86 1.82
N ILE A 35 21.99 10.69 2.84
CA ILE A 35 20.87 11.61 3.12
C ILE A 35 21.20 12.67 4.18
N GLY A 36 22.45 12.68 4.69
CA GLY A 36 22.96 13.69 5.62
C GLY A 36 22.39 13.61 7.03
N ILE A 37 22.18 12.40 7.58
CA ILE A 37 21.71 12.19 8.95
C ILE A 37 22.63 11.24 9.73
N GLN A 38 22.41 11.14 11.04
CA GLN A 38 23.11 10.18 11.89
C GLN A 38 22.62 8.75 11.62
N GLN A 39 23.53 7.77 11.67
CA GLN A 39 23.18 6.35 11.54
C GLN A 39 22.17 5.91 12.61
N SER A 40 22.30 6.41 13.83
CA SER A 40 21.38 6.15 14.94
C SER A 40 19.96 6.64 14.63
N ASP A 41 19.81 7.79 13.98
CA ASP A 41 18.51 8.32 13.56
C ASP A 41 17.89 7.43 12.49
N LEU A 42 18.67 7.01 11.48
CA LEU A 42 18.18 6.06 10.48
C LEU A 42 17.74 4.73 11.13
N CYS A 43 18.51 4.21 12.08
CA CYS A 43 18.16 2.98 12.78
C CYS A 43 16.81 3.11 13.51
N ARG A 44 16.60 4.21 14.24
CA ARG A 44 15.33 4.49 14.93
C ARG A 44 14.17 4.71 13.96
N MET A 45 14.42 5.36 12.82
CA MET A 45 13.43 5.49 11.74
C MET A 45 13.01 4.13 11.20
N GLU A 46 13.96 3.26 10.87
CA GLU A 46 13.66 1.91 10.35
C GLU A 46 12.93 1.01 11.36
N ASN A 47 13.11 1.26 12.66
CA ASN A 47 12.40 0.58 13.75
C ASN A 47 11.03 1.20 14.07
N GLY A 48 10.65 2.31 13.42
CA GLY A 48 9.41 3.03 13.71
C GLY A 48 9.39 3.74 15.08
N GLU A 49 10.57 3.93 15.69
CA GLU A 49 10.76 4.64 16.96
C GLU A 49 10.87 6.16 16.77
N TYR A 50 11.17 6.58 15.55
CA TYR A 50 11.33 7.97 15.16
C TYR A 50 10.50 8.29 13.92
N LYS A 51 9.90 9.48 13.88
CA LYS A 51 9.12 9.95 12.73
C LYS A 51 10.06 10.33 11.60
N VAL A 52 9.82 9.77 10.42
CA VAL A 52 10.48 10.23 9.19
C VAL A 52 9.82 11.54 8.75
N SER A 53 10.59 12.62 8.65
CA SER A 53 10.10 13.88 8.08
C SER A 53 9.89 13.72 6.57
N LEU A 54 9.03 14.56 5.98
CA LEU A 54 8.84 14.56 4.52
C LEU A 54 10.15 14.90 3.79
N GLU A 55 10.95 15.83 4.33
CA GLU A 55 12.26 16.16 3.76
C GLU A 55 13.19 14.95 3.71
N THR A 56 13.34 14.23 4.83
CA THR A 56 14.15 13.01 4.88
C THR A 56 13.60 11.94 3.94
N LEU A 57 12.27 11.79 3.87
CA LEU A 57 11.64 10.85 2.94
C LEU A 57 11.99 11.20 1.49
N PHE A 58 11.88 12.46 1.07
CA PHE A 58 12.23 12.86 -0.29
C PHE A 58 13.72 12.67 -0.61
N LYS A 59 14.63 12.90 0.36
CA LYS A 59 16.05 12.57 0.20
C LYS A 59 16.28 11.07 0.01
N ILE A 60 15.51 10.24 0.73
CA ILE A 60 15.58 8.78 0.57
C ILE A 60 15.06 8.38 -0.82
N LEU A 61 13.91 8.91 -1.23
CA LEU A 61 13.29 8.62 -2.52
C LEU A 61 14.19 8.99 -3.70
N SER A 62 14.92 10.11 -3.62
CA SER A 62 15.86 10.50 -4.67
C SER A 62 17.05 9.53 -4.80
N ILE A 63 17.57 8.98 -3.69
CA ILE A 63 18.63 7.94 -3.72
C ILE A 63 18.15 6.66 -4.42
N PHE A 64 16.85 6.35 -4.30
CA PHE A 64 16.26 5.16 -4.90
C PHE A 64 15.60 5.41 -6.27
N GLU A 65 15.69 6.63 -6.81
CA GLU A 65 15.05 7.05 -8.06
C GLU A 65 13.55 6.69 -8.11
N MET A 66 12.87 6.88 -6.97
CA MET A 66 11.50 6.42 -6.75
C MET A 66 10.59 7.61 -6.48
N ASN A 67 9.36 7.57 -7.00
CA ASN A 67 8.34 8.56 -6.63
C ASN A 67 7.59 8.14 -5.35
N ILE A 68 6.86 9.09 -4.73
CA ILE A 68 6.15 8.81 -3.48
C ILE A 68 5.00 7.81 -3.65
N ALA A 69 4.37 7.72 -4.82
CA ALA A 69 3.31 6.76 -5.06
C ALA A 69 3.85 5.34 -5.08
N ASP A 70 4.96 5.10 -5.79
CA ASP A 70 5.65 3.81 -5.88
C ASP A 70 6.13 3.33 -4.51
N PHE A 71 6.60 4.25 -3.66
CA PHE A 71 7.04 3.93 -2.31
C PHE A 71 5.95 3.27 -1.46
N PHE A 72 4.69 3.71 -1.61
CA PHE A 72 3.53 3.19 -0.86
C PHE A 72 2.74 2.11 -1.61
N ASN A 73 3.16 1.73 -2.81
CA ASN A 73 2.49 0.71 -3.61
C ASN A 73 3.16 -0.64 -3.35
N GLU A 74 2.64 -1.45 -2.43
CA GLU A 74 3.06 -2.86 -2.27
C GLU A 74 2.16 -3.81 -3.08
N ASP A 75 2.83 -4.77 -3.71
CA ASP A 75 2.43 -5.57 -4.88
C ASP A 75 1.21 -6.50 -4.74
N ALA A 76 0.62 -6.69 -3.55
CA ALA A 76 -0.67 -7.40 -3.44
C ALA A 76 -1.86 -6.48 -3.76
N ALA A 77 -1.76 -5.20 -3.39
CA ALA A 77 -2.76 -4.19 -3.70
C ALA A 77 -2.51 -3.55 -5.07
N ALA A 78 -1.28 -3.57 -5.60
CA ALA A 78 -1.00 -3.07 -6.95
C ALA A 78 -1.70 -3.92 -8.02
N VAL A 79 -1.62 -5.26 -7.95
CA VAL A 79 -2.29 -6.16 -8.91
C VAL A 79 -3.83 -6.09 -8.79
N SER A 80 -4.37 -5.99 -7.58
CA SER A 80 -5.83 -5.78 -7.37
C SER A 80 -6.26 -4.43 -7.93
N ARG A 81 -5.49 -3.37 -7.62
CA ARG A 81 -5.74 -2.02 -8.15
C ARG A 81 -5.64 -1.97 -9.66
N ASP A 82 -4.66 -2.64 -10.28
CA ASP A 82 -4.51 -2.69 -11.74
C ASP A 82 -5.72 -3.35 -12.40
N ARG A 83 -6.21 -4.47 -11.83
CA ARG A 83 -7.42 -5.12 -12.32
C ARG A 83 -8.66 -4.26 -12.11
N GLU A 84 -8.81 -3.62 -10.96
CA GLU A 84 -9.93 -2.71 -10.65
C GLU A 84 -9.93 -1.47 -11.55
N TYR A 85 -8.77 -0.84 -11.77
CA TYR A 85 -8.61 0.30 -12.67
C TYR A 85 -8.86 -0.09 -14.12
N GLU A 86 -8.40 -1.25 -14.56
CA GLU A 86 -8.65 -1.73 -15.91
C GLU A 86 -10.14 -2.03 -16.13
N PHE A 87 -10.80 -2.65 -15.15
CA PHE A 87 -12.24 -2.84 -15.18
C PHE A 87 -12.99 -1.49 -15.30
N LEU A 88 -12.63 -0.49 -14.48
CA LEU A 88 -13.26 0.83 -14.54
C LEU A 88 -13.03 1.53 -15.89
N ARG A 89 -11.82 1.43 -16.46
CA ARG A 89 -11.52 1.98 -17.80
C ARG A 89 -12.35 1.32 -18.89
N GLN A 90 -12.52 0.00 -18.83
CA GLN A 90 -13.34 -0.73 -19.79
C GLN A 90 -14.82 -0.37 -19.63
N TYR A 91 -15.32 -0.35 -18.39
CA TYR A 91 -16.69 0.02 -18.06
C TYR A 91 -17.06 1.42 -18.57
N GLN A 92 -16.19 2.41 -18.39
CA GLN A 92 -16.42 3.78 -18.87
C GLN A 92 -16.48 3.91 -20.40
N LYS A 93 -15.86 2.99 -21.16
CA LYS A 93 -15.91 2.97 -22.63
C LYS A 93 -17.20 2.35 -23.18
N LEU A 94 -17.98 1.67 -22.34
CA LEU A 94 -19.23 1.03 -22.76
C LEU A 94 -20.33 2.07 -23.01
N SER A 95 -21.32 1.68 -23.83
CA SER A 95 -22.54 2.45 -23.96
C SER A 95 -23.37 2.42 -22.67
N PRO A 96 -24.26 3.40 -22.42
CA PRO A 96 -25.09 3.42 -21.23
C PRO A 96 -25.88 2.13 -21.00
N ARG A 97 -26.46 1.57 -22.07
CA ARG A 97 -27.17 0.28 -22.01
C ARG A 97 -26.26 -0.88 -21.57
N ALA A 98 -25.05 -0.96 -22.12
CA ALA A 98 -24.11 -2.01 -21.74
C ALA A 98 -23.59 -1.83 -20.30
N GLN A 99 -23.46 -0.59 -19.82
CA GLN A 99 -23.16 -0.30 -18.41
C GLN A 99 -24.28 -0.79 -17.48
N GLU A 100 -25.56 -0.56 -17.83
CA GLU A 100 -26.72 -1.06 -17.08
C GLU A 100 -26.75 -2.61 -17.01
N GLU A 101 -26.40 -3.29 -18.10
CA GLU A 101 -26.30 -4.75 -18.13
C GLU A 101 -25.20 -5.26 -17.17
N VAL A 102 -24.02 -4.62 -17.17
CA VAL A 102 -22.93 -4.94 -16.23
C VAL A 102 -23.36 -4.71 -14.78
N GLN A 103 -24.02 -3.59 -14.48
CA GLN A 103 -24.53 -3.30 -13.13
C GLN A 103 -25.56 -4.33 -12.68
N SER A 104 -26.48 -4.70 -13.56
CA SER A 104 -27.49 -5.73 -13.29
C SER A 104 -26.84 -7.08 -12.95
N PHE A 105 -25.80 -7.46 -13.68
CA PHE A 105 -25.04 -8.68 -13.39
C PHE A 105 -24.30 -8.62 -12.05
N ILE A 106 -23.69 -7.48 -11.71
CA ILE A 106 -23.05 -7.27 -10.40
C ILE A 106 -24.08 -7.46 -9.27
N GLN A 107 -25.24 -6.81 -9.37
CA GLN A 107 -26.31 -6.94 -8.37
C GLN A 107 -26.81 -8.38 -8.22
N PHE A 108 -27.01 -9.08 -9.35
CA PHE A 108 -27.39 -10.49 -9.33
C PHE A 108 -26.35 -11.37 -8.60
N LYS A 109 -25.06 -11.16 -8.83
CA LYS A 109 -23.99 -11.91 -8.17
C LYS A 109 -23.93 -11.62 -6.67
N LEU A 110 -24.06 -10.36 -6.27
CA LEU A 110 -24.07 -9.97 -4.86
C LEU A 110 -25.21 -10.65 -4.08
N GLN A 111 -26.42 -10.67 -4.65
CA GLN A 111 -27.57 -11.35 -4.04
C GLN A 111 -27.40 -12.87 -3.97
N SER A 112 -26.76 -13.46 -4.98
CA SER A 112 -26.52 -14.91 -5.02
C SER A 112 -25.53 -15.34 -3.94
N ASP A 113 -24.46 -14.57 -3.73
CA ASP A 113 -23.44 -14.86 -2.71
C ASP A 113 -23.96 -14.69 -1.27
N GLU A 114 -24.88 -13.73 -1.06
CA GLU A 114 -25.53 -13.50 0.24
C GLU A 114 -26.43 -14.68 0.63
N LYS A 115 -27.27 -15.17 -0.30
CA LYS A 115 -28.12 -16.36 -0.07
C LYS A 115 -27.30 -17.61 0.26
N VAL A 116 -26.17 -17.82 -0.45
CA VAL A 116 -25.27 -18.95 -0.17
C VAL A 116 -24.64 -18.86 1.22
N ARG A 117 -24.33 -17.64 1.69
CA ARG A 117 -23.82 -17.43 3.06
C ARG A 117 -24.88 -17.70 4.12
N GLU A 118 -26.11 -17.24 3.90
CA GLU A 118 -27.23 -17.48 4.83
C GLU A 118 -27.61 -18.96 4.95
N GLU A 119 -27.57 -19.72 3.85
CA GLU A 119 -27.85 -21.16 3.85
C GLU A 119 -26.78 -21.98 4.57
N LYS A 120 -25.51 -21.53 4.54
CA LYS A 120 -24.42 -22.17 5.30
C LYS A 120 -24.57 -21.92 6.80
N ILE A 121 -24.89 -20.69 7.21
CA ILE A 121 -25.10 -20.34 8.64
C ILE A 121 -26.28 -21.12 9.26
N LYS A 122 -27.30 -21.46 8.47
CA LYS A 122 -28.45 -22.28 8.92
C LYS A 122 -28.17 -23.79 8.99
N LYS A 123 -27.11 -24.29 8.35
CA LYS A 123 -26.71 -25.72 8.40
C LYS A 123 -25.69 -26.02 9.51
N ASP A 124 -24.96 -25.01 9.96
CA ASP A 124 -23.93 -25.13 11.00
C ASP A 124 -24.47 -24.83 12.42
N ASN A 125 -25.75 -24.47 12.56
CA ASN A 125 -26.51 -24.33 13.82
C ASN A 125 -27.58 -25.41 13.92
#